data_AF-A0A1X7TAT5-F1
#
_entry.id   AF-A0A1X7TAT5-F1
#
_cell.length_a   1.000
_cell.length_b   1.000
_cell.length_c   1.000
_cell.angle_alpha   90.00
_cell.angle_beta   90.00
_cell.angle_gamma   90.00
#
_symmetry.space_group_name_H-M   'P 1'
#
loop_
_entity.id
_entity.type
_entity.pdbx_description
1 polymer ?
#
loop_
_entity_poly.entity_id
_entity_poly.type
_entity_poly.pdbx_seq_one_letter_code
_entity_poly.pdbx_strand_id
1 'polypeptide(L)' 'MYDARVPTAWRKISWESAAIGFWFIQLLERDPQFRSWVFGGRPDLFWMTGFFNPQGFLTAMRQEVGLYITCTISE' A
#
# COMPACT_ATOMS: atom_id res chain seq x y z
N MET A 1 -7.12 -8.80 -25.07
CA MET A 1 -6.31 -9.20 -23.89
C MET A 1 -5.17 -10.17 -24.27
N TYR A 2 -4.77 -10.22 -25.55
CA TYR A 2 -3.89 -11.28 -26.08
C TYR A 2 -2.40 -10.90 -26.17
N ASP A 3 -2.05 -9.63 -25.92
CA ASP A 3 -0.66 -9.15 -25.94
C ASP A 3 0.09 -9.35 -24.61
N ALA A 4 -0.49 -10.05 -23.63
CA ALA A 4 0.05 -10.21 -22.27
C ALA A 4 0.42 -8.89 -21.55
N ARG A 5 0.00 -7.74 -22.06
CA ARG A 5 0.26 -6.41 -21.52
C ARG A 5 -0.81 -5.99 -20.53
N VAL A 6 -0.39 -5.22 -19.52
CA VAL A 6 -1.31 -4.59 -18.57
C VAL A 6 -2.12 -3.51 -19.30
N PRO A 7 -3.46 -3.51 -19.20
CA PRO A 7 -4.32 -2.45 -19.74
C PRO A 7 -3.87 -1.06 -19.30
N THR A 8 -3.92 -0.09 -20.20
CA THR A 8 -3.49 1.30 -19.92
C THR A 8 -4.31 1.96 -18.82
N ALA A 9 -5.59 1.62 -18.69
CA ALA A 9 -6.45 2.10 -17.60
C ALA A 9 -5.94 1.66 -16.22
N TRP A 10 -5.47 0.42 -16.09
CA TRP A 10 -4.96 -0.11 -14.82
C TRP A 10 -3.59 0.47 -14.50
N ARG A 11 -2.72 0.60 -15.51
CA ARG A 11 -1.38 1.19 -15.36
C ARG A 11 -1.41 2.62 -14.79
N LYS A 12 -2.44 3.41 -15.10
CA LYS A 12 -2.59 4.78 -14.55
C LYS A 12 -2.78 4.82 -13.04
N ILE A 13 -3.38 3.77 -12.47
CA ILE A 13 -3.72 3.69 -11.04
C ILE A 13 -2.88 2.65 -10.30
N SER A 14 -2.02 1.92 -11.03
CA SER A 14 -1.22 0.81 -10.51
C SER A 14 0.27 1.04 -10.71
N TRP A 15 1.07 0.14 -10.15
CA TRP A 15 2.51 0.11 -10.36
C TRP A 15 2.86 -0.36 -11.79
N GLU A 16 4.10 -0.06 -12.19
CA GLU A 16 4.68 -0.57 -13.43
C GLU A 16 4.99 -2.07 -13.29
N SER A 17 4.63 -2.84 -14.31
CA SER A 17 4.84 -4.30 -14.36
C SER A 17 5.06 -4.77 -15.79
N ALA A 18 5.97 -5.73 -15.97
CA ALA A 18 6.40 -6.20 -17.28
C ALA A 18 5.29 -6.92 -18.07
N ALA A 19 4.39 -7.63 -17.37
CA ALA A 19 3.32 -8.41 -17.99
C ALA A 19 2.09 -8.48 -17.08
N ILE A 20 0.93 -8.77 -17.67
CA ILE A 20 -0.33 -8.90 -16.93
C ILE A 20 -0.31 -10.03 -15.89
N GLY A 21 0.38 -11.15 -16.20
CA GLY A 21 0.56 -12.25 -15.25
C GLY A 21 1.36 -11.82 -14.02
N PHE A 22 2.47 -11.10 -14.22
CA PHE A 22 3.28 -10.59 -13.12
C PHE A 22 2.54 -9.51 -12.33
N TRP A 23 1.79 -8.63 -13.02
CA TRP A 23 0.92 -7.65 -12.37
C TRP A 23 -0.10 -8.33 -11.44
N PHE A 24 -0.74 -9.41 -11.89
CA PHE A 24 -1.71 -10.15 -11.09
C PHE A 24 -1.08 -10.86 -9.90
N ILE A 25 0.09 -11.48 -10.08
CA ILE A 25 0.83 -12.10 -8.96
C ILE A 25 1.15 -11.06 -7.89
N GLN A 26 1.71 -9.91 -8.27
CA GLN A 26 2.02 -8.89 -7.26
C GLN A 26 0.76 -8.26 -6.63
N LEU A 27 -0.39 -8.28 -7.31
CA LEU A 27 -1.66 -7.88 -6.71
C LEU A 27 -2.06 -8.88 -5.61
N LEU A 28 -1.95 -10.18 -5.89
CA LEU A 28 -2.21 -11.25 -4.93
C LEU A 28 -1.25 -11.22 -3.74
N GLU A 29 0.02 -10.87 -3.94
CA GLU A 29 0.98 -10.73 -2.82
C GLU A 29 0.64 -9.56 -1.89
N ARG A 30 0.03 -8.49 -2.42
CA ARG A 30 -0.35 -7.30 -1.65
C ARG A 30 -1.67 -7.44 -0.90
N ASP A 31 -2.60 -8.24 -1.43
CA ASP A 31 -3.94 -8.44 -0.83
C ASP A 31 -3.91 -8.91 0.64
N PRO A 32 -3.07 -9.89 1.05
CA PRO A 32 -3.03 -10.37 2.43
C PRO A 32 -2.76 -9.27 3.46
N GLN A 33 -1.87 -8.33 3.15
CA GLN A 33 -1.58 -7.21 4.06
C GLN A 33 -2.80 -6.30 4.23
N PHE A 34 -3.47 -5.93 3.13
CA PHE A 34 -4.64 -5.06 3.22
C PHE A 34 -5.82 -5.77 3.86
N ARG A 35 -6.01 -7.05 3.53
CA ARG A 35 -7.05 -7.88 4.12
C ARG A 35 -6.84 -8.06 5.62
N SER A 36 -5.62 -8.40 6.06
CA SER A 36 -5.32 -8.50 7.49
C SER A 36 -5.44 -7.14 8.19
N TRP A 37 -5.06 -6.05 7.53
CA TRP A 37 -5.20 -4.72 8.10
C TRP A 37 -6.67 -4.31 8.29
N VAL A 38 -7.51 -4.52 7.29
CA VAL A 38 -8.93 -4.14 7.32
C VAL A 38 -9.71 -4.99 8.33
N PHE A 39 -9.48 -6.30 8.38
CA PHE A 39 -10.28 -7.22 9.19
C PHE A 39 -9.65 -7.60 10.53
N GLY A 40 -8.32 -7.55 10.63
CA GLY A 40 -7.55 -7.90 11.84
C GLY A 40 -7.00 -6.68 12.59
N GLY A 41 -7.21 -5.47 12.07
CA GLY A 41 -6.65 -4.25 12.65
C GLY A 41 -5.20 -4.01 12.22
N ARG A 42 -4.57 -3.00 12.82
CA ARG A 42 -3.24 -2.53 12.41
C ARG A 42 -2.18 -3.63 12.60
N PRO A 43 -1.46 -4.06 11.54
CA PRO A 43 -0.38 -5.03 11.67
C PRO A 43 0.85 -4.40 12.36
N ASP A 44 1.61 -5.24 13.07
CA ASP A 44 2.85 -4.82 13.76
C ASP A 44 3.98 -4.47 12.79
N LEU A 45 3.99 -5.10 11.61
CA LEU A 45 4.95 -4.87 10.55
C LEU A 45 4.24 -4.63 9.22
N PHE A 46 4.67 -3.60 8.50
CA PHE A 46 4.19 -3.29 7.16
C PHE A 46 5.24 -3.66 6.12
N TRP A 47 4.81 -4.37 5.08
CA TRP A 47 5.59 -4.59 3.87
C TRP A 47 5.60 -3.32 3.02
N MET A 48 6.64 -2.51 3.20
CA MET A 48 6.74 -1.17 2.62
C MET A 48 6.66 -1.13 1.10
N THR A 49 7.25 -2.12 0.39
CA THR A 49 7.18 -2.22 -1.07
C THR A 49 5.83 -2.75 -1.58
N GLY A 50 4.99 -3.25 -0.68
CA GLY A 50 3.62 -3.64 -0.96
C GLY A 50 2.68 -2.44 -1.15
N PHE A 51 3.06 -1.25 -0.66
CA PHE A 51 2.27 -0.04 -0.87
C PHE A 51 2.44 0.56 -2.26
N PHE A 52 1.37 1.18 -2.75
CA PHE A 52 1.40 1.98 -3.98
C PHE A 52 2.23 3.27 -3.81
N ASN A 53 2.10 3.94 -2.66
CA ASN A 53 2.85 5.14 -2.30
C ASN A 53 3.41 5.02 -0.87
N PRO A 54 4.61 4.43 -0.69
CA PRO A 54 5.21 4.27 0.63
C PRO A 54 5.57 5.61 1.30
N GLN A 55 5.84 6.67 0.52
CA GLN A 55 6.13 7.99 1.07
C GLN A 55 4.89 8.64 1.70
N GLY A 56 3.75 8.52 1.02
CA GLY A 56 2.46 8.97 1.55
C GLY A 56 2.12 8.27 2.87
N PHE A 57 2.40 6.97 2.97
CA PHE A 57 2.24 6.22 4.21
C PHE A 57 3.13 6.76 5.34
N LEU A 58 4.42 7.02 5.08
CA LEU A 58 5.32 7.59 6.09
C LEU A 58 4.87 8.99 6.55
N THR A 59 4.32 9.80 5.66
CA THR A 59 3.75 11.11 6.03
C THR A 59 2.54 10.95 6.94
N ALA A 60 1.61 10.04 6.61
CA ALA A 60 0.45 9.75 7.47
C ALA A 60 0.88 9.24 8.85
N MET A 61 1.88 8.35 8.90
CA MET A 61 2.49 7.86 10.14
C MET A 61 3.09 8.99 10.99
N ARG A 62 3.78 9.94 10.37
CA ARG A 62 4.32 11.11 11.07
C ARG A 62 3.21 11.99 11.65
N GLN A 63 2.11 12.15 10.93
CA GLN A 63 0.97 12.94 11.39
C GLN A 63 0.28 12.27 12.58
N GLU A 64 0.08 10.95 12.53
CA GLU A 64 -0.45 10.17 13.65
C GLU A 64 0.41 10.37 14.91
N VAL A 65 1.72 10.11 14.82
CA VAL A 65 2.65 10.28 15.96
C VAL A 65 2.71 11.74 16.43
N GLY A 66 2.72 12.70 15.50
CA GLY A 66 2.72 14.12 15.82
C GLY A 66 1.50 14.53 16.65
N LEU A 67 0.31 14.05 16.29
CA LEU A 67 -0.93 14.30 17.03
C LEU A 67 -0.84 13.76 18.47
N TYR A 68 -0.33 12.54 18.64
CA TYR A 68 -0.11 11.97 19.97
C TYR A 68 0.87 12.81 20.80
N ILE A 69 2.01 13.19 20.22
CA ILE A 69 3.02 14.00 20.93
C ILE A 69 2.46 15.37 21.33
N THR A 70 1.75 16.06 20.43
CA THR A 70 1.16 17.37 20.75
C THR A 70 0.14 17.30 21.88
N CYS A 71 -0.63 16.21 21.97
CA CYS A 71 -1.59 16.00 23.05
C CYS A 71 -0.89 15.77 24.40
N THR A 72 0.24 15.06 24.42
CA THR A 72 1.03 14.80 25.65
C THR A 72 1.82 16.01 26.15
N ILE A 73 2.11 17.00 25.30
CA ILE A 73 2.82 18.23 25.71
C ILE A 73 1.84 19.32 26.15
N SER A 74 0.56 19.20 25.76
CA SER A 74 -0.52 20.10 26.19
C SER A 74 -1.14 19.74 27.55
N GLU A 75 -0.77 18.61 28.13
CA GLU A 75 -1.08 18.21 29.51
C GLU A 75 0.12 18.47 30.44
#